data_AF-A0A9P1N797-F1
#
_entry.id   AF-A0A9P1N797-F1
#
_cell.length_a   1.000
_cell.length_b   1.000
_cell.length_c   1.000
_cell.angle_alpha   90.00
_cell.angle_beta   90.00
_cell.angle_gamma   90.00
#
_symmetry.space_group_name_H-M   'P 1'
#
loop_
_entity.id
_entity.type
_entity.pdbx_description
1 polymer ?
#
loop_
_entity_poly.entity_id
_entity_poly.type
_entity_poly.pdbx_seq_one_letter_code
_entity_poly.pdbx_strand_id
1 'polypeptide(L)'
;MRTSSTNVVLLGMSLIDIFSMALEVYDDYDFLFQWDEFPDICYEPQSYYRVLISQIGMVAVSFSRLVSTYLSLSLVSIRAFAISKIMNPKFNFLTKPKTGWLTILANLICCGLICVPEILSYSIGSQEYFPAKECKKKYPENYKKPEYFCVISPWIISDISVQGLLDSVMAKHLPVVLFIIMTIVLIGAIRNASKNQENSGISRKDDSDKTSKLVLFTTISVIIAELPVGILYVVQSLCQDTPGWM
;
A
#
# COMPACT_ATOMS: atom_id res chain seq x y z
N MET A 1 23.75 14.17 -12.07
CA MET A 1 23.62 13.13 -11.02
C MET A 1 24.04 11.79 -11.60
N ARG A 2 24.98 11.04 -11.00
CA ARG A 2 25.18 9.63 -11.39
C ARG A 2 23.94 8.84 -10.98
N THR A 3 23.32 8.13 -11.92
CA THR A 3 22.21 7.22 -11.65
C THR A 3 22.68 6.10 -10.73
N SER A 4 22.30 6.20 -9.46
CA SER A 4 22.53 5.16 -8.43
C SER A 4 21.27 4.32 -8.27
N SER A 5 21.40 3.08 -7.76
CA SER A 5 20.27 2.21 -7.40
C SER A 5 19.19 2.94 -6.59
N THR A 6 19.59 3.78 -5.64
CA THR A 6 18.67 4.57 -4.80
C THR A 6 17.82 5.53 -5.61
N ASN A 7 18.39 6.22 -6.59
CA ASN A 7 17.61 7.16 -7.42
C ASN A 7 16.60 6.40 -8.28
N VAL A 8 16.97 5.21 -8.74
CA VAL A 8 16.06 4.33 -9.50
C VAL A 8 14.91 3.84 -8.62
N VAL A 9 15.21 3.34 -7.42
CA VAL A 9 14.20 2.86 -6.47
C VAL A 9 13.27 3.99 -6.01
N LEU A 10 13.83 5.17 -5.71
CA LEU A 10 13.05 6.35 -5.32
C LEU A 10 12.11 6.81 -6.45
N LEU A 11 12.57 6.79 -7.70
CA LEU A 11 11.72 7.08 -8.86
C LEU A 11 10.58 6.08 -8.98
N GLY A 12 10.88 4.77 -8.89
CA GLY A 12 9.87 3.71 -8.97
C GLY A 12 8.80 3.85 -7.90
N MET A 13 9.21 4.10 -6.65
CA MET A 13 8.31 4.38 -5.53
C MET A 13 7.40 5.59 -5.83
N SER A 14 7.99 6.72 -6.25
CA SER A 14 7.20 7.93 -6.52
C SER A 14 6.17 7.76 -7.64
N LEU A 15 6.47 6.96 -8.66
CA LEU A 15 5.53 6.68 -9.75
C LEU A 15 4.36 5.81 -9.27
N ILE A 16 4.63 4.85 -8.40
CA ILE A 16 3.62 3.99 -7.80
C ILE A 16 2.72 4.78 -6.85
N ASP A 17 3.29 5.67 -6.04
CA ASP A 17 2.53 6.55 -5.14
C ASP A 17 1.60 7.50 -5.90
N ILE A 18 2.09 8.09 -6.99
CA ILE A 18 1.25 8.95 -7.86
C ILE A 18 0.10 8.12 -8.45
N PHE A 19 0.38 6.90 -8.89
CA PHE A 19 -0.63 6.02 -9.46
C PHE A 19 -1.67 5.59 -8.43
N SER A 20 -1.28 5.23 -7.20
CA SER A 20 -2.23 4.89 -6.13
C SER A 20 -3.10 6.08 -5.75
N MET A 21 -2.51 7.26 -5.57
CA MET A 21 -3.28 8.47 -5.24
C MET A 21 -4.28 8.82 -6.33
N ALA A 22 -3.92 8.64 -7.60
CA ALA A 22 -4.85 8.89 -8.72
C ALA A 22 -6.05 7.93 -8.71
N LEU A 23 -5.85 6.67 -8.32
CA LEU A 23 -6.93 5.70 -8.19
C LEU A 23 -7.83 5.98 -6.98
N GLU A 24 -7.24 6.32 -5.82
CA GLU A 24 -8.02 6.68 -4.62
C GLU A 24 -8.90 7.91 -4.89
N VAL A 25 -8.36 8.95 -5.53
CA VAL A 25 -9.15 10.14 -5.91
C VAL A 25 -10.30 9.79 -6.86
N TYR A 26 -10.11 8.83 -7.76
CA TYR A 26 -11.16 8.39 -8.67
C TYR A 26 -12.29 7.66 -7.92
N ASP A 27 -11.96 6.77 -6.99
CA ASP A 27 -12.95 6.05 -6.19
C ASP A 27 -13.70 6.99 -5.22
N ASP A 28 -13.00 7.95 -4.59
CA ASP A 28 -13.60 8.90 -3.65
C ASP A 28 -14.43 9.99 -4.33
N TYR A 29 -14.11 10.37 -5.57
CA TYR A 29 -14.87 11.35 -6.35
C TYR A 29 -16.35 10.96 -6.44
N ASP A 30 -16.60 9.69 -6.70
CA ASP A 30 -17.93 9.11 -6.86
C ASP A 30 -18.73 9.09 -5.55
N PHE A 31 -18.05 9.02 -4.40
CA PHE A 31 -18.67 9.14 -3.08
C PHE A 31 -18.99 10.62 -2.76
N LEU A 32 -18.02 11.52 -2.89
CA LEU A 32 -18.19 12.92 -2.48
C LEU A 32 -19.24 13.67 -3.32
N PHE A 33 -19.30 13.44 -4.63
CA PHE A 33 -20.32 14.07 -5.48
C PHE A 33 -21.73 13.52 -5.26
N GLN A 34 -21.88 12.27 -4.81
CA GLN A 34 -23.20 11.72 -4.46
C GLN A 34 -23.79 12.35 -3.19
N TRP A 35 -22.96 12.80 -2.24
CA TRP A 35 -23.42 13.38 -0.98
C TRP A 35 -23.77 14.87 -1.06
N ASP A 36 -23.10 15.65 -1.92
CA ASP A 36 -23.36 17.10 -2.04
C ASP A 36 -24.60 17.44 -2.89
N GLU A 37 -25.06 16.56 -3.79
CA GLU A 37 -26.22 16.85 -4.67
C GLU A 37 -27.59 16.36 -4.15
N PHE A 38 -27.68 15.56 -3.07
CA PHE A 38 -28.96 14.96 -2.70
C PHE A 38 -29.20 14.79 -1.18
N PRO A 39 -29.98 15.69 -0.55
CA PRO A 39 -30.76 15.33 0.64
C PRO A 39 -31.94 14.39 0.32
N ASP A 40 -32.22 14.08 -0.95
CA ASP A 40 -33.28 13.16 -1.39
C ASP A 40 -32.71 11.78 -1.76
N ILE A 41 -33.10 10.74 -1.01
CA ILE A 41 -32.54 9.37 -0.89
C ILE A 41 -32.75 8.48 -2.16
N CYS A 42 -32.78 9.07 -3.35
CA CYS A 42 -33.09 8.38 -4.60
C CYS A 42 -31.83 8.15 -5.44
N TYR A 43 -31.07 7.12 -5.10
CA TYR A 43 -29.87 6.73 -5.86
C TYR A 43 -30.19 5.68 -6.94
N GLU A 44 -29.47 5.75 -8.06
CA GLU A 44 -29.55 4.71 -9.09
C GLU A 44 -28.78 3.45 -8.64
N PRO A 45 -29.36 2.23 -8.79
CA PRO A 45 -28.65 1.01 -8.42
C PRO A 45 -27.36 0.84 -9.23
N GLN A 46 -26.36 0.32 -8.53
CA GLN A 46 -25.02 0.11 -9.07
C GLN A 46 -25.03 -0.84 -10.26
N SER A 47 -24.36 -0.44 -11.34
CA SER A 47 -24.13 -1.32 -12.49
C SER A 47 -22.99 -2.31 -12.21
N TYR A 48 -23.05 -3.49 -12.83
CA TYR A 48 -21.99 -4.49 -12.72
C TYR A 48 -20.61 -3.92 -13.09
N TYR A 49 -20.52 -3.12 -14.15
CA TYR A 49 -19.26 -2.51 -14.59
C TYR A 49 -18.71 -1.49 -13.60
N ARG A 50 -19.56 -0.69 -12.94
CA ARG A 50 -19.11 0.27 -11.92
C ARG A 50 -18.49 -0.47 -10.73
N VAL A 51 -19.16 -1.51 -10.23
CA VAL A 51 -18.66 -2.34 -9.13
C VAL A 51 -17.37 -3.06 -9.54
N LEU A 52 -17.31 -3.59 -10.77
CA LEU A 52 -16.11 -4.26 -11.28
C LEU A 52 -14.91 -3.31 -11.37
N ILE A 53 -15.11 -2.10 -11.92
CA ILE A 53 -14.05 -1.09 -12.04
C ILE A 53 -13.57 -0.64 -10.66
N SER A 54 -14.48 -0.34 -9.74
CA SER A 54 -14.15 0.03 -8.36
C SER A 54 -13.39 -1.09 -7.65
N GLN A 55 -13.81 -2.35 -7.81
CA GLN A 55 -13.10 -3.50 -7.24
C GLN A 55 -11.68 -3.65 -7.79
N ILE A 56 -11.49 -3.46 -9.10
CA ILE A 56 -10.16 -3.46 -9.73
C ILE A 56 -9.32 -2.28 -9.19
N GLY A 57 -9.93 -1.11 -9.04
CA GLY A 57 -9.33 0.09 -8.45
C GLY A 57 -8.80 -0.18 -7.04
N MET A 58 -9.66 -0.66 -6.15
CA MET A 58 -9.29 -1.01 -4.77
C MET A 58 -8.14 -2.02 -4.70
N VAL A 59 -8.20 -3.09 -5.49
CA VAL A 59 -7.11 -4.08 -5.57
C VAL A 59 -5.81 -3.44 -6.06
N ALA A 60 -5.89 -2.59 -7.08
CA ALA A 60 -4.73 -1.89 -7.62
C ALA A 60 -4.13 -0.89 -6.62
N VAL A 61 -4.95 -0.20 -5.83
CA VAL A 61 -4.52 0.66 -4.72
C VAL A 61 -3.80 -0.18 -3.65
N SER A 62 -4.44 -1.25 -3.14
CA SER A 62 -3.85 -2.17 -2.16
C SER A 62 -2.48 -2.69 -2.62
N PHE A 63 -2.40 -3.15 -3.87
CA PHE A 63 -1.16 -3.63 -4.47
C PHE A 63 -0.09 -2.54 -4.57
N SER A 64 -0.46 -1.35 -5.08
CA SER A 64 0.45 -0.21 -5.23
C SER A 64 1.04 0.21 -3.89
N ARG A 65 0.22 0.33 -2.85
CA ARG A 65 0.65 0.67 -1.49
C ARG A 65 1.59 -0.37 -0.89
N LEU A 66 1.30 -1.66 -1.13
CA LEU A 66 2.18 -2.74 -0.69
C LEU A 66 3.56 -2.63 -1.38
N VAL A 67 3.59 -2.46 -2.70
CA VAL A 67 4.84 -2.33 -3.45
C VAL A 67 5.63 -1.10 -2.99
N SER A 68 4.99 0.05 -2.79
CA SER A 68 5.66 1.26 -2.32
C SER A 68 6.31 1.08 -0.93
N THR A 69 5.60 0.40 -0.02
CA THR A 69 6.11 0.07 1.32
C THR A 69 7.34 -0.84 1.25
N TYR A 70 7.28 -1.90 0.45
CA TYR A 70 8.39 -2.83 0.27
C TYR A 70 9.59 -2.20 -0.46
N LEU A 71 9.33 -1.30 -1.42
CA LEU A 71 10.38 -0.49 -2.06
C LEU A 71 11.05 0.43 -1.06
N SER A 72 10.29 1.10 -0.21
CA SER A 72 10.82 1.92 0.88
C SER A 72 11.72 1.09 1.81
N LEU A 73 11.28 -0.10 2.22
CA LEU A 73 12.08 -1.01 3.05
C LEU A 73 13.39 -1.40 2.36
N SER A 74 13.32 -1.74 1.07
CA SER A 74 14.50 -2.09 0.27
C SER A 74 15.48 -0.91 0.13
N LEU A 75 14.96 0.32 0.00
CA LEU A 75 15.74 1.55 -0.11
C LEU A 75 16.55 1.81 1.17
N VAL A 76 15.89 1.73 2.32
CA VAL A 76 16.50 1.87 3.65
C VAL A 76 17.59 0.82 3.83
N SER A 77 17.30 -0.41 3.45
CA SER A 77 18.23 -1.53 3.53
C SER A 77 19.49 -1.28 2.70
N ILE A 78 19.32 -1.00 1.39
CA ILE A 78 20.43 -0.70 0.47
C ILE A 78 21.29 0.44 1.02
N ARG A 79 20.66 1.48 1.58
CA ARG A 79 21.36 2.64 2.14
C ARG A 79 22.11 2.30 3.42
N ALA A 80 21.49 1.61 4.36
CA ALA A 80 22.14 1.16 5.58
C ALA A 80 23.37 0.32 5.23
N PHE A 81 23.23 -0.68 4.36
CA PHE A 81 24.35 -1.53 3.94
C PHE A 81 25.47 -0.75 3.24
N ALA A 82 25.14 0.21 2.37
CA ALA A 82 26.13 1.04 1.69
C ALA A 82 26.91 1.98 2.64
N ILE A 83 26.27 2.51 3.68
CA ILE A 83 26.84 3.51 4.60
C ILE A 83 27.60 2.87 5.76
N SER A 84 27.07 1.79 6.33
CA SER A 84 27.57 1.19 7.59
C SER A 84 28.98 0.61 7.51
N LYS A 85 29.64 0.58 6.34
CA LYS A 85 30.88 -0.18 6.11
C LYS A 85 30.76 -1.69 6.42
N ILE A 86 29.56 -2.21 6.68
CA ILE A 86 29.28 -3.65 6.95
C ILE A 86 29.61 -4.51 5.72
N MET A 87 29.65 -3.91 4.53
CA MET A 87 29.98 -4.59 3.30
C MET A 87 31.48 -4.68 3.07
N ASN A 88 31.98 -5.91 3.02
CA ASN A 88 33.10 -6.28 2.16
C ASN A 88 32.94 -5.61 0.78
N PRO A 89 34.03 -5.18 0.10
CA PRO A 89 33.98 -4.53 -1.21
C PRO A 89 33.21 -5.32 -2.30
N LYS A 90 32.97 -6.61 -2.06
CA LYS A 90 32.12 -7.50 -2.88
C LYS A 90 30.70 -6.97 -3.12
N PHE A 91 30.13 -6.18 -2.21
CA PHE A 91 28.75 -5.71 -2.34
C PHE A 91 28.60 -4.33 -3.00
N ASN A 92 29.66 -3.78 -3.60
CA ASN A 92 29.60 -2.50 -4.32
C ASN A 92 28.62 -2.53 -5.52
N PHE A 93 28.12 -3.72 -5.90
CA PHE A 93 27.05 -3.84 -6.89
C PHE A 93 25.73 -3.20 -6.43
N LEU A 94 25.44 -3.15 -5.13
CA LEU A 94 24.18 -2.61 -4.58
C LEU A 94 23.96 -1.13 -4.87
N THR A 95 25.02 -0.39 -5.21
CA THR A 95 24.94 1.04 -5.57
C THR A 95 24.68 1.26 -7.07
N LYS A 96 24.77 0.19 -7.88
CA LYS A 96 24.62 0.25 -9.34
C LYS A 96 23.16 0.34 -9.76
N PRO A 97 22.83 1.09 -10.83
CA PRO A 97 21.44 1.30 -11.27
C PRO A 97 20.74 0.00 -11.69
N LYS A 98 21.48 -0.99 -12.23
CA LYS A 98 20.92 -2.31 -12.56
C LYS A 98 20.31 -3.01 -11.35
N THR A 99 20.93 -2.86 -10.18
CA THR A 99 20.37 -3.42 -8.94
C THR A 99 19.09 -2.71 -8.53
N GLY A 100 18.99 -1.40 -8.74
CA GLY A 100 17.74 -0.67 -8.47
C GLY A 100 16.56 -1.21 -9.28
N TRP A 101 16.74 -1.43 -10.58
CA TRP A 101 15.71 -2.04 -11.43
C TRP A 101 15.37 -3.47 -11.02
N LEU A 102 16.38 -4.28 -10.67
CA LEU A 102 16.16 -5.63 -10.16
C LEU A 102 15.38 -5.62 -8.84
N THR A 103 15.67 -4.67 -7.95
CA THR A 103 14.92 -4.47 -6.70
C THR A 103 13.46 -4.10 -6.98
N ILE A 104 13.19 -3.24 -7.96
CA ILE A 104 11.80 -2.91 -8.35
C ILE A 104 11.06 -4.15 -8.84
N LEU A 105 11.67 -4.89 -9.77
CA LEU A 105 11.06 -6.10 -10.33
C LEU A 105 10.81 -7.17 -9.25
N ALA A 106 11.77 -7.39 -8.35
CA ALA A 106 11.62 -8.34 -7.26
C ALA A 106 10.45 -7.98 -6.33
N ASN A 107 10.33 -6.70 -5.95
CA ASN A 107 9.23 -6.27 -5.08
C ASN A 107 7.86 -6.37 -5.78
N LEU A 108 7.78 -6.05 -7.08
CA LEU A 108 6.53 -6.24 -7.85
C LEU A 108 6.07 -7.69 -7.84
N ILE A 109 6.98 -8.64 -8.06
CA ILE A 109 6.67 -10.07 -8.06
C ILE A 109 6.26 -10.54 -6.67
N CYS A 110 7.04 -10.22 -5.64
CA CYS A 110 6.75 -10.62 -4.26
C CYS A 110 5.41 -10.05 -3.77
N CYS A 111 5.15 -8.76 -3.99
CA CYS A 111 3.89 -8.14 -3.61
C CYS A 111 2.72 -8.72 -4.41
N GLY A 112 2.94 -9.08 -5.68
CA GLY A 112 1.91 -9.70 -6.51
C GLY A 112 1.46 -11.05 -5.94
N LEU A 113 2.41 -11.86 -5.45
CA LEU A 113 2.10 -13.13 -4.78
C LEU A 113 1.36 -12.91 -3.45
N ILE A 114 1.74 -11.89 -2.68
CA ILE A 114 1.09 -11.54 -1.40
C ILE A 114 -0.35 -11.06 -1.62
N CYS A 115 -0.66 -10.40 -2.74
CA CYS A 115 -2.00 -9.91 -3.06
C CYS A 115 -2.97 -10.98 -3.60
N VAL A 116 -2.49 -12.17 -4.01
CA VAL A 116 -3.36 -13.23 -4.56
C VAL A 116 -4.53 -13.60 -3.64
N PRO A 117 -4.34 -13.82 -2.32
CA PRO A 117 -5.44 -14.18 -1.44
C PRO A 117 -6.52 -13.10 -1.36
N GLU A 118 -6.14 -11.82 -1.34
CA GLU A 118 -7.07 -10.69 -1.33
C GLU A 118 -7.92 -10.67 -2.60
N ILE A 119 -7.33 -10.87 -3.77
CA ILE A 119 -8.07 -10.90 -5.05
C ILE A 119 -9.11 -12.00 -5.05
N LEU A 120 -8.74 -13.19 -4.59
CA LEU A 120 -9.63 -14.33 -4.57
C LEU A 120 -10.73 -14.19 -3.48
N SER A 121 -10.53 -13.29 -2.52
CA SER A 121 -11.44 -13.13 -1.38
C SER A 121 -12.76 -12.48 -1.73
N TYR A 122 -12.86 -11.80 -2.85
CA TYR A 122 -14.03 -11.02 -3.22
C TYR A 122 -14.73 -11.58 -4.46
N SER A 123 -16.05 -11.48 -4.48
CA SER A 123 -16.89 -11.80 -5.63
C SER A 123 -17.98 -10.75 -5.78
N ILE A 124 -18.57 -10.62 -6.97
CA ILE A 124 -19.64 -9.67 -7.22
C ILE A 124 -20.98 -10.37 -7.00
N GLY A 125 -21.71 -9.94 -5.98
CA GLY A 125 -23.08 -10.34 -5.71
C GLY A 125 -24.09 -9.49 -6.48
N SER A 126 -25.34 -9.97 -6.53
CA SER A 126 -26.45 -9.22 -7.11
C SER A 126 -27.72 -9.40 -6.29
N GLN A 127 -28.48 -8.33 -6.10
CA GLN A 127 -29.80 -8.34 -5.47
C GLN A 127 -30.82 -7.54 -6.30
N GLU A 128 -32.11 -7.80 -6.11
CA GLU A 128 -33.16 -6.95 -6.71
C GLU A 128 -33.21 -5.61 -5.97
N TYR A 129 -33.00 -4.51 -6.70
CA TYR A 129 -33.17 -3.16 -6.16
C TYR A 129 -34.63 -2.74 -6.16
N PHE A 130 -35.08 -2.16 -5.05
CA PHE A 130 -36.40 -1.56 -4.90
C PHE A 130 -36.24 -0.09 -4.47
N PRO A 131 -36.77 0.88 -5.24
CA PRO A 131 -36.65 2.28 -4.87
C PRO A 131 -37.42 2.57 -3.58
N ALA A 132 -36.84 3.43 -2.73
CA ALA A 132 -37.49 3.89 -1.51
C ALA A 132 -38.87 4.50 -1.82
N LYS A 133 -39.80 4.47 -0.85
CA LYS A 133 -41.19 4.93 -1.04
C LYS A 133 -41.27 6.36 -1.60
N GLU A 134 -40.35 7.21 -1.17
CA GLU A 134 -40.23 8.62 -1.56
C GLU A 134 -39.79 8.77 -3.04
N CYS A 135 -39.10 7.77 -3.58
CA CYS A 135 -38.54 7.77 -4.93
C CYS A 135 -39.48 7.18 -5.98
N LYS A 136 -40.60 6.55 -5.58
CA LYS A 136 -41.55 5.90 -6.50
C LYS A 136 -42.11 6.82 -7.58
N LYS A 137 -42.13 8.15 -7.38
CA LYS A 137 -42.57 9.12 -8.39
C LYS A 137 -41.54 9.38 -9.50
N LYS A 138 -40.26 9.10 -9.25
CA LYS A 138 -39.16 9.26 -10.24
C LYS A 138 -38.95 8.01 -11.10
N TYR A 139 -39.49 6.86 -10.68
CA TYR A 139 -39.35 5.58 -11.39
C TYR A 139 -40.71 5.06 -11.89
N PRO A 140 -40.73 4.22 -12.94
CA PRO A 140 -41.96 3.55 -13.39
C PRO A 140 -42.60 2.69 -12.28
N GLU A 141 -43.91 2.46 -12.37
CA GLU A 141 -44.57 1.48 -11.49
C GLU A 141 -43.95 0.09 -11.67
N ASN A 142 -43.67 -0.59 -10.56
CA ASN A 142 -42.96 -1.89 -10.52
C ASN A 142 -41.54 -1.88 -11.11
N TYR A 143 -40.82 -0.77 -11.00
CA TYR A 143 -39.40 -0.71 -11.38
C TYR A 143 -38.59 -1.77 -10.64
N LYS A 144 -37.94 -2.64 -11.41
CA LYS A 144 -36.99 -3.66 -10.95
C LYS A 144 -35.71 -3.54 -11.76
N LYS A 145 -34.57 -3.46 -11.08
CA LYS A 145 -33.25 -3.49 -11.71
C LYS A 145 -32.30 -4.26 -10.78
N PRO A 146 -31.38 -5.08 -11.31
CA PRO A 146 -30.36 -5.69 -10.47
C PRO A 146 -29.42 -4.61 -9.94
N GLU A 147 -29.12 -4.68 -8.66
CA GLU A 147 -28.05 -3.94 -7.99
C GLU A 147 -26.92 -4.91 -7.69
N TYR A 148 -25.70 -4.50 -8.05
CA TYR A 148 -24.50 -5.28 -7.82
C TYR A 148 -23.71 -4.70 -6.65
N PHE A 149 -23.04 -5.57 -5.89
CA PHE A 149 -22.22 -5.18 -4.75
C PHE A 149 -21.09 -6.19 -4.54
N CYS A 150 -20.04 -5.80 -3.85
CA CYS A 150 -18.94 -6.71 -3.50
C CYS A 150 -19.33 -7.55 -2.29
N VAL A 151 -19.12 -8.86 -2.39
CA VAL A 151 -19.32 -9.79 -1.28
C VAL A 151 -18.07 -10.62 -1.04
N ILE A 152 -17.84 -10.98 0.22
CA ILE A 152 -16.84 -11.98 0.55
C ILE A 152 -17.24 -13.29 -0.12
N SER A 153 -16.30 -13.83 -0.86
CA SER A 153 -16.48 -15.01 -1.68
C SER A 153 -16.85 -16.24 -0.80
N PRO A 154 -17.86 -17.04 -1.20
CA PRO A 154 -18.39 -18.12 -0.34
C PRO A 154 -17.39 -19.22 0.01
N TRP A 155 -16.41 -19.48 -0.86
CA TRP A 155 -15.35 -20.48 -0.63
C TRP A 155 -14.45 -20.12 0.57
N ILE A 156 -14.30 -18.83 0.90
CA ILE A 156 -13.62 -18.40 2.13
C ILE A 156 -14.50 -18.61 3.36
N ILE A 157 -15.81 -18.39 3.22
CA ILE A 157 -16.78 -18.54 4.31
C ILE A 157 -16.96 -20.01 4.73
N SER A 158 -16.81 -20.95 3.79
CA SER A 158 -16.87 -22.39 4.08
C SER A 158 -15.61 -22.95 4.76
N ASP A 159 -14.48 -22.27 4.60
CA ASP A 159 -13.15 -22.70 5.09
C ASP A 159 -12.61 -21.76 6.17
N ILE A 160 -13.50 -21.11 6.96
CA ILE A 160 -13.13 -20.27 8.12
C ILE A 160 -12.46 -21.14 9.20
N SER A 161 -11.21 -21.50 8.95
CA SER A 161 -10.18 -21.36 9.96
C SER A 161 -9.77 -19.89 9.88
N VAL A 162 -10.00 -19.21 11.00
CA VAL A 162 -9.56 -17.84 11.34
C VAL A 162 -8.05 -17.62 11.01
N GLN A 163 -7.30 -18.69 10.75
CA GLN A 163 -5.89 -18.73 10.34
C GLN A 163 -5.60 -18.09 8.97
N GLY A 164 -6.43 -18.29 7.92
CA GLY A 164 -6.10 -17.81 6.57
C GLY A 164 -6.20 -16.28 6.38
N LEU A 165 -7.17 -15.65 7.07
CA LEU A 165 -7.35 -14.20 7.09
C LEU A 165 -6.33 -13.54 8.03
N LEU A 166 -6.04 -14.15 9.19
CA LEU A 166 -4.96 -13.70 10.07
C LEU A 166 -3.60 -13.74 9.36
N ASP A 167 -3.28 -14.79 8.62
CA ASP A 167 -2.01 -14.90 7.90
C ASP A 167 -1.89 -13.85 6.78
N SER A 168 -2.98 -13.55 6.06
CA SER A 168 -2.97 -12.54 4.99
C SER A 168 -2.88 -11.11 5.53
N VAL A 169 -3.57 -10.80 6.63
CA VAL A 169 -3.53 -9.48 7.28
C VAL A 169 -2.19 -9.27 7.99
N MET A 170 -1.69 -10.29 8.71
CA MET A 170 -0.38 -10.22 9.36
C MET A 170 0.76 -10.11 8.35
N ALA A 171 0.70 -10.82 7.22
CA ALA A 171 1.69 -10.71 6.16
C ALA A 171 1.73 -9.30 5.52
N LYS A 172 0.57 -8.64 5.38
CA LYS A 172 0.49 -7.26 4.88
C LYS A 172 1.08 -6.22 5.83
N HIS A 173 1.09 -6.49 7.14
CA HIS A 173 1.60 -5.55 8.16
C HIS A 173 2.99 -5.90 8.72
N LEU A 174 3.52 -7.10 8.41
CA LEU A 174 4.91 -7.48 8.66
C LEU A 174 5.95 -6.44 8.18
N PRO A 175 5.76 -5.76 7.02
CA PRO A 175 6.69 -4.74 6.57
C PRO A 175 6.86 -3.59 7.55
N VAL A 176 5.81 -3.21 8.32
CA VAL A 176 5.88 -2.07 9.26
C VAL A 176 6.88 -2.35 10.38
N VAL A 177 6.84 -3.56 10.96
CA VAL A 177 7.78 -3.97 12.01
C VAL A 177 9.21 -4.04 11.45
N LEU A 178 9.37 -4.65 10.28
CA LEU A 178 10.67 -4.72 9.59
C LEU A 178 11.22 -3.32 9.26
N PHE A 179 10.35 -2.39 8.89
CA PHE A 179 10.70 -1.02 8.54
C PHE A 179 11.22 -0.25 9.76
N ILE A 180 10.59 -0.39 10.93
CA ILE A 180 11.06 0.20 12.19
C ILE A 180 12.47 -0.32 12.52
N ILE A 181 12.68 -1.64 12.44
CA ILE A 181 13.97 -2.27 12.72
C ILE A 181 15.06 -1.73 11.77
N MET A 182 14.78 -1.71 10.47
CA MET A 182 15.74 -1.24 9.47
C MET A 182 16.05 0.26 9.60
N THR A 183 15.11 1.05 10.06
CA THR A 183 15.31 2.48 10.34
C THR A 183 16.29 2.69 11.49
N ILE A 184 16.17 1.92 12.57
CA ILE A 184 17.11 1.97 13.70
C ILE A 184 18.52 1.60 13.24
N VAL A 185 18.65 0.54 12.41
CA VAL A 185 19.93 0.13 11.83
C VAL A 185 20.53 1.24 10.97
N LEU A 186 19.73 1.93 10.14
CA LEU A 186 20.18 3.05 9.32
C LEU A 186 20.65 4.24 10.17
N ILE A 187 19.95 4.57 11.27
CA ILE A 187 20.38 5.63 12.18
C ILE A 187 21.73 5.27 12.82
N GLY A 188 21.88 4.02 13.28
CA GLY A 188 23.15 3.52 13.81
C GLY A 188 24.27 3.57 12.78
N ALA A 189 23.99 3.21 11.53
CA ALA A 189 24.90 3.28 10.39
C ALA A 189 25.45 4.70 10.19
N ILE A 190 24.56 5.69 10.18
CA ILE A 190 24.89 7.10 9.97
C ILE A 190 25.74 7.63 11.14
N ARG A 191 25.37 7.33 12.39
CA ARG A 191 26.13 7.76 13.59
C ARG A 191 27.52 7.14 13.65
N ASN A 192 27.65 5.85 13.32
CA ASN A 192 28.95 5.17 13.31
C ASN A 192 29.84 5.70 12.18
N ALA A 193 29.24 6.00 11.03
CA ALA A 193 29.94 6.63 9.91
C ALA A 193 30.50 8.02 10.27
N SER A 194 29.70 8.87 10.92
CA SER A 194 30.15 10.22 11.33
C SER A 194 31.27 10.14 12.37
N LYS A 195 31.14 9.26 13.37
CA LYS A 195 32.18 9.06 14.40
C LYS A 195 33.49 8.56 13.81
N ASN A 196 33.44 7.62 12.86
CA ASN A 196 34.64 7.11 12.19
C ASN A 196 35.32 8.18 11.31
N GLN A 197 34.56 9.10 10.73
CA GLN A 197 35.09 10.21 9.94
C GLN A 197 35.85 11.22 10.81
N GLU A 198 35.30 11.57 11.97
CA GLU A 198 35.96 12.43 12.96
C GLU A 198 37.29 11.82 13.42
N ASN A 199 37.31 10.50 13.69
CA ASN A 199 38.51 9.79 14.12
C ASN A 199 39.55 9.56 13.01
N SER A 200 39.14 9.50 11.73
CA SER A 200 40.04 9.13 10.62
C SER A 200 40.56 10.31 9.82
N GLY A 201 40.03 11.53 10.02
CA GLY A 201 40.38 12.73 9.23
C GLY A 201 40.00 12.67 7.74
N ILE A 202 39.41 11.57 7.27
CA ILE A 202 39.00 11.35 5.88
C ILE A 202 37.57 11.86 5.69
N SER A 203 37.42 12.97 4.97
CA SER A 203 36.10 13.47 4.58
C SER A 203 35.38 12.48 3.66
N ARG A 204 34.20 11.98 4.04
CA ARG A 204 33.31 11.26 3.13
C ARG A 204 32.78 12.21 2.05
N LYS A 205 32.45 11.66 0.87
CA LYS A 205 31.76 12.40 -0.19
C LYS A 205 30.43 12.93 0.36
N ASP A 206 30.32 14.25 0.44
CA ASP A 206 29.15 15.02 0.91
C ASP A 206 27.82 14.53 0.29
N ASP A 207 27.86 14.08 -0.97
CA ASP A 207 26.70 13.51 -1.68
C ASP A 207 26.10 12.25 -1.02
N SER A 208 26.94 11.38 -0.43
CA SER A 208 26.48 10.16 0.22
C SER A 208 25.71 10.48 1.50
N ASP A 209 26.21 11.43 2.29
CA ASP A 209 25.58 11.85 3.53
C ASP A 209 24.27 12.58 3.28
N LYS A 210 24.22 13.48 2.30
CA LYS A 210 22.98 14.15 1.87
C LYS A 210 21.90 13.15 1.46
N THR A 211 22.24 12.16 0.64
CA THR A 211 21.27 11.15 0.19
C THR A 211 20.79 10.26 1.35
N SER A 212 21.65 9.99 2.33
CA SER A 212 21.31 9.16 3.49
C SER A 212 20.37 9.89 4.45
N LYS A 213 20.59 11.19 4.66
CA LYS A 213 19.68 12.07 5.41
C LYS A 213 18.33 12.20 4.71
N LEU A 214 18.33 12.34 3.38
CA LEU A 214 17.09 12.35 2.59
C LEU A 214 16.30 11.06 2.79
N VAL A 215 16.95 9.90 2.64
CA VAL A 215 16.29 8.60 2.81
C VAL A 215 15.74 8.46 4.23
N LEU A 216 16.50 8.86 5.25
CA LEU A 216 16.03 8.85 6.63
C LEU A 216 14.77 9.71 6.83
N PHE A 217 14.73 10.91 6.23
CA PHE A 217 13.56 11.78 6.30
C PHE A 217 12.34 11.14 5.63
N THR A 218 12.50 10.61 4.41
CA THR A 218 11.44 9.88 3.70
C THR A 218 10.91 8.70 4.52
N THR A 219 11.80 7.94 5.14
CA THR A 219 11.45 6.79 5.99
C THR A 219 10.65 7.20 7.23
N ILE A 220 11.05 8.27 7.91
CA ILE A 220 10.31 8.77 9.07
C ILE A 220 8.89 9.21 8.66
N SER A 221 8.75 9.90 7.53
CA SER A 221 7.43 10.28 7.00
C SER A 221 6.54 9.08 6.70
N VAL A 222 7.10 8.02 6.09
CA VAL A 222 6.37 6.77 5.83
C VAL A 222 5.92 6.10 7.13
N ILE A 223 6.76 6.07 8.17
CA ILE A 223 6.37 5.52 9.48
C ILE A 223 5.18 6.30 10.05
N ILE A 224 5.23 7.63 10.02
CA ILE A 224 4.16 8.48 10.56
C ILE A 224 2.85 8.29 9.78
N ALA A 225 2.92 8.08 8.46
CA ALA A 225 1.74 7.87 7.63
C ALA A 225 1.12 6.46 7.78
N GLU A 226 1.95 5.42 7.78
CA GLU A 226 1.47 4.02 7.75
C GLU A 226 1.13 3.46 9.13
N LEU A 227 1.78 3.94 10.20
CA LEU A 227 1.58 3.40 11.56
C LEU A 227 0.14 3.60 12.09
N PRO A 228 -0.50 4.79 11.96
CA PRO A 228 -1.89 4.97 12.37
C PRO A 228 -2.85 4.08 11.59
N VAL A 229 -2.63 3.93 10.28
CA VAL A 229 -3.44 3.09 9.40
C VAL A 229 -3.33 1.61 9.81
N GLY A 230 -2.11 1.14 10.08
CA GLY A 230 -1.89 -0.22 10.59
C GLY A 230 -2.60 -0.49 11.93
N ILE A 231 -2.60 0.48 12.85
CA ILE A 231 -3.34 0.37 14.12
C ILE A 231 -4.85 0.26 13.87
N LEU A 232 -5.41 1.10 12.99
CA LEU A 232 -6.83 1.09 12.67
C LEU A 232 -7.29 -0.28 12.16
N TYR A 233 -6.52 -0.92 11.28
CA TYR A 233 -6.84 -2.27 10.79
C TYR A 233 -6.77 -3.35 11.87
N VAL A 234 -5.80 -3.28 12.80
CA VAL A 234 -5.74 -4.20 13.94
C VAL A 234 -6.95 -4.01 14.84
N VAL A 235 -7.34 -2.76 15.13
CA VAL A 235 -8.55 -2.47 15.91
C VAL A 235 -9.80 -3.00 15.19
N GLN A 236 -9.92 -2.76 13.89
CA GLN A 236 -11.06 -3.24 13.09
C GLN A 236 -11.17 -4.76 13.08
N SER A 237 -10.05 -5.48 12.96
CA SER A 237 -10.05 -6.95 12.99
C SER A 237 -10.39 -7.52 14.37
N LEU A 238 -10.01 -6.83 15.46
CA LEU A 238 -10.43 -7.19 16.82
C LEU A 238 -11.88 -6.83 17.12
N CYS A 239 -12.44 -5.83 16.44
CA CYS A 239 -13.83 -5.38 16.62
C CYS A 239 -14.82 -6.06 15.66
N GLN A 240 -14.38 -6.95 14.76
CA GLN A 240 -15.21 -7.58 13.72
C GLN A 240 -16.16 -8.70 14.24
N ASP A 241 -16.57 -8.63 15.50
CA ASP A 241 -17.69 -9.42 16.06
C ASP A 241 -19.07 -8.80 15.74
N THR A 242 -19.14 -7.71 14.98
CA THR A 242 -20.42 -7.16 14.49
C THR A 242 -20.53 -7.27 12.97
N PRO A 243 -21.44 -8.10 12.44
CA PRO A 243 -21.69 -8.19 11.01
C PRO A 243 -22.47 -6.96 10.56
N GLY A 244 -21.98 -6.21 9.56
CA GLY A 244 -22.88 -5.26 8.89
C GLY A 244 -22.31 -4.06 8.15
N TRP A 245 -20.99 -3.86 7.99
CA TRP A 245 -20.50 -2.72 7.20
C TRP A 245 -19.25 -3.08 6.39
N MET A 246 -19.49 -3.64 5.21
CA MET A 246 -18.74 -3.44 3.97
C MET A 246 -19.72 -3.64 2.81
#